data_AF-A0A836FYC1-F1
#
_entry.id   AF-A0A836FYC1-F1
#
_cell.length_a   1.000
_cell.length_b   1.000
_cell.length_c   1.000
_cell.angle_alpha   90.00
_cell.angle_beta   90.00
_cell.angle_gamma   90.00
#
_symmetry.space_group_name_H-M   'P 1'
#
loop_
_entity.id
_entity.type
_entity.pdbx_description
1 polymer ?
#
loop_
_entity_poly.entity_id
_entity_poly.type
_entity_poly.pdbx_seq_one_letter_code
_entity_poly.pdbx_strand_id
1 'polypeptide(L)'
;MAESVDALQRRINHAMESQMVPPETNYISELLAASLAHDSSNEQLRLLDYRWQTYLDKQYVQSQHLDEFLEGLVQHLLKKKPERPLEELLLYLESESRQ
;
A
#
# COMPACT_ATOMS: atom_id res chain seq x y z
N MET A 1 -5.95 -26.91 2.34
CA MET A 1 -5.90 -27.06 0.87
C MET A 1 -5.53 -25.70 0.31
N ALA A 2 -4.45 -25.58 -0.45
CA ALA A 2 -4.14 -24.34 -1.15
C ALA A 2 -5.22 -24.08 -2.21
N GLU A 3 -5.78 -22.86 -2.27
CA GLU A 3 -6.66 -22.47 -3.38
C GLU A 3 -5.85 -22.54 -4.69
N SER A 4 -6.49 -22.94 -5.79
CA SER A 4 -5.81 -22.91 -7.09
C SER A 4 -5.49 -21.47 -7.50
N VAL A 5 -4.43 -21.29 -8.29
CA VAL A 5 -4.01 -19.98 -8.80
C VAL A 5 -5.18 -19.24 -9.49
N ASP A 6 -5.98 -19.96 -10.28
CA ASP A 6 -7.15 -19.40 -10.97
C ASP A 6 -8.27 -18.92 -10.03
N ALA A 7 -8.42 -19.56 -8.86
CA ALA A 7 -9.39 -19.14 -7.87
C ALA A 7 -8.93 -17.86 -7.17
N LEU A 8 -7.66 -17.79 -6.77
CA LEU A 8 -7.05 -16.59 -6.20
C LEU A 8 -7.09 -15.42 -7.18
N GLN A 9 -6.77 -15.66 -8.45
CA GLN A 9 -6.79 -14.63 -9.48
C GLN A 9 -8.19 -14.03 -9.67
N ARG A 10 -9.24 -14.87 -9.71
CA ARG A 10 -10.63 -14.38 -9.80
C ARG A 10 -11.03 -13.57 -8.58
N ARG A 11 -10.63 -14.02 -7.38
CA ARG A 11 -10.92 -13.31 -6.12
C ARG A 11 -10.24 -11.93 -6.08
N ILE A 12 -8.96 -11.87 -6.44
CA ILE A 12 -8.19 -10.62 -6.51
C ILE A 12 -8.77 -9.67 -7.55
N ASN A 13 -9.08 -10.15 -8.75
CA ASN A 13 -9.71 -9.32 -9.78
C ASN A 13 -11.03 -8.72 -9.29
N HIS A 14 -11.89 -9.55 -8.70
CA HIS A 14 -13.17 -9.09 -8.17
C HIS A 14 -12.99 -8.05 -7.04
N ALA A 15 -12.03 -8.26 -6.14
CA ALA A 15 -11.72 -7.32 -5.07
C ALA A 15 -11.23 -5.98 -5.61
N MET A 16 -10.36 -5.99 -6.63
CA MET A 16 -9.87 -4.79 -7.30
C MET A 16 -10.99 -4.03 -8.02
N GLU A 17 -11.83 -4.73 -8.77
CA GLU A 17 -12.97 -4.15 -9.51
C GLU A 17 -14.00 -3.55 -8.56
N SER A 18 -14.26 -4.21 -7.43
CA SER A 18 -15.24 -3.78 -6.43
C SER A 18 -14.67 -2.78 -5.41
N GLN A 19 -13.39 -2.41 -5.54
CA GLN A 19 -12.68 -1.53 -4.60
C GLN A 19 -12.87 -1.95 -3.13
N MET A 20 -12.69 -3.25 -2.87
CA MET A 20 -12.81 -3.77 -1.51
C MET A 20 -11.77 -3.13 -0.58
N VAL A 21 -12.16 -2.96 0.68
CA VAL A 21 -11.34 -2.40 1.76
C VAL A 21 -11.06 -3.49 2.81
N PRO A 22 -10.21 -3.22 3.83
CA PRO A 22 -10.12 -4.13 4.97
C PRO A 22 -11.47 -4.29 5.68
N PRO A 23 -11.81 -5.50 6.19
CA PRO A 23 -10.92 -6.66 6.39
C PRO A 23 -10.81 -7.61 5.19
N GLU A 24 -11.64 -7.49 4.16
CA GLU A 24 -11.70 -8.44 3.04
C GLU A 24 -10.37 -8.53 2.28
N THR A 25 -9.72 -7.38 2.07
CA THR A 25 -8.40 -7.32 1.43
C THR A 25 -7.33 -8.05 2.23
N ASN A 26 -7.38 -7.97 3.56
CA ASN A 26 -6.43 -8.65 4.46
C ASN A 26 -6.56 -10.17 4.34
N TYR A 27 -7.78 -10.68 4.32
CA TYR A 27 -8.04 -12.10 4.13
C TYR A 27 -7.49 -12.62 2.80
N ILE A 28 -7.66 -11.86 1.71
CA ILE A 28 -7.11 -12.22 0.40
C ILE A 28 -5.58 -12.25 0.43
N SER A 29 -4.95 -11.26 1.08
CA SER A 29 -3.50 -11.23 1.29
C SER A 29 -2.99 -12.43 2.08
N GLU A 30 -3.69 -12.83 3.14
CA GLU A 30 -3.35 -14.02 3.94
C GLU A 30 -3.45 -15.31 3.12
N LEU A 31 -4.50 -15.46 2.29
CA LEU A 31 -4.64 -16.60 1.40
C LEU A 31 -3.49 -16.67 0.37
N LEU A 32 -3.14 -15.53 -0.22
CA LEU A 32 -2.08 -15.46 -1.21
C LEU A 32 -0.70 -15.76 -0.58
N ALA A 33 -0.43 -15.23 0.61
CA ALA A 33 0.77 -15.51 1.38
C ALA A 33 0.86 -17.00 1.74
N ALA A 34 -0.24 -17.63 2.17
CA ALA A 34 -0.29 -19.06 2.45
C ALA A 34 -0.01 -19.92 1.20
N SER A 35 -0.54 -19.54 0.04
CA SER A 35 -0.27 -20.22 -1.23
C SER A 35 1.17 -20.07 -1.69
N LEU A 36 1.78 -18.88 -1.53
CA LEU A 36 3.20 -18.66 -1.80
C LEU A 36 4.11 -19.41 -0.84
N ALA A 37 3.74 -19.53 0.44
CA ALA A 37 4.49 -20.33 1.40
C ALA A 37 4.47 -21.84 1.05
N HIS A 38 3.40 -22.29 0.38
CA HIS A 38 3.28 -23.67 -0.08
C HIS A 38 4.07 -23.93 -1.38
N ASP A 39 4.06 -23.00 -2.33
CA ASP A 39 4.80 -23.08 -3.60
C ASP A 39 5.44 -21.74 -3.95
N SER A 40 6.60 -21.47 -3.34
CA SER A 40 7.31 -20.20 -3.51
C SER A 40 7.99 -20.06 -4.87
N SER A 41 8.14 -21.16 -5.62
CA SER A 41 8.70 -21.18 -6.97
C SER A 41 7.67 -20.83 -8.05
N ASN A 42 6.38 -20.77 -7.70
CA ASN A 42 5.32 -20.53 -8.65
C ASN A 42 5.35 -19.09 -9.20
N GLU A 43 5.79 -18.93 -10.44
CA GLU A 43 5.88 -17.62 -11.08
C GLU A 43 4.52 -16.91 -11.20
N GLN A 44 3.43 -17.66 -11.41
CA GLN A 44 2.10 -17.08 -11.54
C GLN A 44 1.61 -16.52 -10.19
N LEU A 45 1.83 -17.22 -9.09
CA LEU A 45 1.51 -16.72 -7.75
C LEU A 45 2.35 -15.49 -7.40
N ARG A 46 3.65 -15.47 -7.74
CA ARG A 46 4.52 -14.31 -7.48
C ARG A 46 4.08 -13.09 -8.28
N LEU A 47 3.70 -13.26 -9.54
CA LEU A 47 3.17 -12.17 -10.36
C LEU A 47 1.83 -11.65 -9.81
N LEU A 48 0.97 -12.56 -9.37
CA LEU A 48 -0.32 -12.23 -8.78
C LEU A 48 -0.15 -11.44 -7.48
N ASP A 49 0.78 -11.86 -6.61
CA ASP A 49 1.14 -11.14 -5.39
C ASP A 49 1.70 -9.76 -5.67
N TYR A 50 2.67 -9.64 -6.58
CA TYR A 50 3.18 -8.33 -6.99
C TYR A 50 2.07 -7.38 -7.44
N ARG A 51 1.14 -7.86 -8.30
CA ARG A 51 0.01 -7.06 -8.78
C ARG A 51 -0.93 -6.67 -7.64
N TRP A 52 -1.21 -7.59 -6.73
CA TRP A 52 -2.08 -7.35 -5.58
C TRP A 52 -1.49 -6.33 -4.60
N GLN A 53 -0.22 -6.50 -4.20
CA GLN A 53 0.47 -5.54 -3.34
C GLN A 53 0.55 -4.15 -3.99
N THR A 54 0.90 -4.08 -5.28
CA THR A 54 0.92 -2.81 -6.02
C THR A 54 -0.44 -2.10 -6.00
N TYR A 55 -1.54 -2.86 -6.07
CA TYR A 55 -2.88 -2.29 -5.97
C TYR A 55 -3.17 -1.76 -4.56
N LEU A 56 -2.87 -2.54 -3.52
CA LEU A 56 -3.08 -2.14 -2.14
C LEU A 56 -2.25 -0.92 -1.75
N ASP A 57 -0.99 -0.85 -2.19
CA ASP A 57 -0.11 0.30 -1.97
C ASP A 57 -0.70 1.57 -2.59
N LYS A 58 -1.20 1.48 -3.83
CA LYS A 58 -1.87 2.61 -4.49
C LYS A 58 -3.13 3.04 -3.75
N GLN A 59 -3.93 2.09 -3.29
CA GLN A 59 -5.12 2.39 -2.48
C GLN A 59 -4.75 3.06 -1.16
N TYR A 60 -3.67 2.62 -0.52
CA TYR A 60 -3.17 3.24 0.71
C TYR A 60 -2.71 4.68 0.47
N VAL A 61 -1.88 4.90 -0.56
CA VAL A 61 -1.42 6.25 -0.94
C VAL A 61 -2.59 7.20 -1.19
N GLN A 62 -3.60 6.74 -1.93
CA GLN A 62 -4.80 7.54 -2.25
C GLN A 62 -5.67 7.78 -1.01
N SER A 63 -5.99 6.74 -0.24
CA SER A 63 -6.91 6.84 0.91
C SER A 63 -6.34 7.66 2.07
N GLN A 64 -5.02 7.68 2.22
CA GLN A 64 -4.33 8.47 3.23
C GLN A 64 -3.83 9.82 2.71
N HIS A 65 -4.16 10.19 1.46
CA HIS A 65 -3.71 11.43 0.82
C HIS A 65 -2.19 11.63 0.92
N LEU A 66 -1.40 10.55 0.82
CA LEU A 66 0.04 10.61 1.04
C LEU A 66 0.74 11.49 0.00
N ASP A 67 0.23 11.54 -1.22
CA ASP A 67 0.77 12.40 -2.27
C ASP A 67 0.65 13.89 -1.87
N GLU A 68 -0.52 14.31 -1.37
CA GLU A 68 -0.78 15.67 -0.92
C GLU A 68 0.06 16.02 0.31
N PHE A 69 0.16 15.09 1.27
CA PHE A 69 0.96 15.25 2.47
C PHE A 69 2.45 15.45 2.14
N LEU A 70 3.01 14.60 1.26
CA LEU A 70 4.41 14.70 0.84
C LEU A 70 4.65 15.98 0.03
N GLU A 71 3.70 16.39 -0.82
CA GLU A 71 3.77 17.66 -1.52
C GLU A 71 3.81 18.85 -0.53
N GLY A 72 2.92 18.88 0.46
CA GLY A 72 2.88 19.91 1.48
C GLY A 72 4.19 20.02 2.26
N LEU A 73 4.76 18.87 2.64
CA LEU A 73 6.04 18.76 3.33
C LEU A 73 7.20 19.34 2.50
N VAL A 74 7.28 18.98 1.22
CA VAL A 74 8.32 19.51 0.30
C VAL A 74 8.14 21.01 0.08
N GLN A 75 6.91 21.47 -0.15
CA GLN A 75 6.62 22.90 -0.34
C GLN A 75 7.01 23.72 0.90
N HIS A 76 6.76 23.19 2.09
CA HIS A 76 7.17 23.82 3.34
C HIS A 76 8.69 24.01 3.43
N LEU A 77 9.46 22.96 3.12
CA LEU A 77 10.93 23.04 3.09
C LEU A 77 11.45 24.01 2.03
N LEU A 78 10.90 23.97 0.82
CA LEU A 78 11.31 24.86 -0.28
C LEU A 78 11.00 26.33 0.02
N LYS A 79 9.92 26.59 0.78
CA LYS A 79 9.54 27.93 1.22
C LYS A 79 10.44 28.45 2.33
N LYS A 80 10.71 27.64 3.37
CA LYS A 80 11.53 28.06 4.52
C LYS A 80 13.03 28.05 4.23
N LYS A 81 13.49 27.15 3.34
CA LYS A 81 14.91 26.91 3.03
C LYS A 81 15.78 26.83 4.30
N PRO A 82 15.39 26.00 5.29
CA PRO A 82 16.11 25.94 6.55
C PRO A 82 17.53 25.42 6.33
N GLU A 83 18.48 25.90 7.13
CA GLU A 83 19.84 25.36 7.14
C GLU A 83 19.86 23.89 7.62
N ARG A 84 18.83 23.49 8.39
CA ARG A 84 18.65 22.14 8.95
C ARG A 84 17.28 21.58 8.54
N PRO A 85 17.14 21.04 7.31
CA PRO A 85 15.86 20.58 6.78
C PRO A 85 15.22 19.47 7.60
N LEU A 86 16.01 18.53 8.15
CA LEU A 86 15.46 17.43 8.96
C LEU A 86 14.81 17.91 10.27
N GLU A 87 15.39 18.91 10.95
CA GLU A 87 14.80 19.49 12.17
C GLU A 87 13.48 20.20 11.85
N GLU A 88 13.43 20.94 10.73
CA GLU A 88 12.21 21.61 10.29
C GLU A 88 11.11 20.62 9.90
N LEU A 89 11.48 19.48 9.30
CA LEU A 89 10.52 18.39 9.03
C LEU A 89 9.89 17.85 10.31
N LEU A 90 10.70 17.58 11.34
CA LEU A 90 10.17 17.10 12.63
C LEU A 90 9.17 18.10 13.22
N LEU A 91 9.49 19.40 13.20
CA LEU A 91 8.59 20.46 13.67
C LEU A 91 7.28 20.53 12.87
N TYR A 92 7.36 20.37 11.55
CA TYR A 92 6.18 20.32 10.68
C TYR A 92 5.29 19.13 11.03
N LEU A 93 5.87 17.93 11.17
CA LEU A 93 5.15 16.71 11.53
C LEU A 93 4.49 16.82 12.92
N GLU A 94 5.18 17.40 13.91
CA GLU A 94 4.61 17.67 15.23
C GLU A 94 3.41 18.62 15.16
N SER A 95 3.42 19.59 14.24
CA SER A 95 2.33 20.55 14.09
C SER A 95 1.07 19.94 13.47
N GLU A 96 1.22 19.00 12.53
CA GLU A 96 0.11 18.26 11.92
C GLU A 96 -0.55 17.31 12.93
N SER A 97 0.22 16.70 13.84
CA SER A 97 -0.31 15.78 14.86
C SER A 97 -1.24 16.45 15.91
N ARG A 98 -1.23 17.78 15.99
CA ARG A 98 -1.99 18.57 16.96
C ARG A 98 -3.24 19.22 16.38
N GLN A 99 -3.46 19.11 15.07
CA GLN A 99 -4.66 19.58 14.38
C GLN A 99 -5.75 18.49 14.40
#